data_AF-A0A2S5M729-F1
#
_entry.id   AF-A0A2S5M729-F1
#
_cell.length_a   1.000
_cell.length_b   1.000
_cell.length_c   1.000
_cell.angle_alpha   90.00
_cell.angle_beta   90.00
_cell.angle_gamma   90.00
#
_symmetry.space_group_name_H-M   'P 1'
#
loop_
_entity.id
_entity.type
_entity.pdbx_description
1 polymer ?
#
loop_
_entity_poly.entity_id
_entity_poly.type
_entity_poly.pdbx_seq_one_letter_code
_entity_poly.pdbx_strand_id
1 'polypeptide(L)'
;MRHLPQPNIGHRELFIRCARQTAAQNARQSLLAMVDRIVAAGERYNTAAGANEFYAVASIQMDDNEKNIIQELYDRRMASVSGSGRSSYDLIRASSAICPYCSFGEVCEIDHFLPKKAFPDLNVLPINLLPICHHCNHLKLDAKPLNEEQTLLHPYFDVLPHTQRWLFATLTIEFEGPVLNYFVQLDEATHGLLSRRLQFHFNQLRLSSRFSVRSATVLAELEADIEMHLERLGADGITDHFNSMALRSFKLHGNTFEGAAYFAAAQSLQYCQGAWRN
;
A
#
# COMPACT_ATOMS: atom_id res chain seq x y z
N MET A 1 -5.78 -1.60 -0.93
CA MET A 1 -4.95 -1.06 0.17
C MET A 1 -5.40 -1.69 1.47
N ARG A 2 -4.48 -2.07 2.37
CA ARG A 2 -4.75 -2.61 3.71
C ARG A 2 -4.34 -1.60 4.78
N HIS A 3 -5.24 -1.33 5.72
CA HIS A 3 -4.94 -0.54 6.91
C HIS A 3 -4.03 -1.33 7.86
N LEU A 4 -3.08 -0.64 8.49
CA LEU A 4 -2.17 -1.18 9.49
C LEU A 4 -2.25 -0.33 10.77
N PRO A 5 -2.13 -0.94 11.96
CA PRO A 5 -1.98 -0.16 13.18
C PRO A 5 -0.67 0.65 13.13
N GLN A 6 -0.68 1.83 13.75
CA GLN A 6 0.54 2.62 13.88
C GLN A 6 1.60 1.88 14.70
N PRO A 7 2.89 1.96 14.31
CA PRO A 7 3.97 1.34 15.08
C PRO A 7 4.07 1.99 16.46
N ASN A 8 4.00 1.18 17.52
CA ASN A 8 4.22 1.63 18.89
C ASN A 8 5.73 1.81 19.17
N ILE A 9 6.33 2.84 18.56
CA ILE A 9 7.75 3.15 18.64
C ILE A 9 7.91 4.65 18.90
N GLY A 10 8.52 5.00 20.03
CA GLY A 10 8.79 6.40 20.39
C GLY A 10 9.80 7.07 19.45
N HIS A 11 9.39 8.15 18.79
CA HIS A 11 10.23 8.86 17.81
C HIS A 11 11.50 9.45 18.46
N ARG A 12 11.35 10.11 19.61
CA ARG A 12 12.46 10.73 20.35
C ARG A 12 13.47 9.67 20.80
N GLU A 13 12.99 8.61 21.42
CA GLU A 13 13.81 7.53 21.97
C GLU A 13 14.57 6.82 20.85
N LEU A 14 13.90 6.52 19.73
CA LEU A 14 14.52 5.90 18.56
C LEU A 14 15.61 6.79 17.98
N PHE A 15 15.32 8.07 17.76
CA PHE A 15 16.30 9.00 17.18
C PHE A 15 17.52 9.17 18.08
N ILE A 16 17.33 9.38 19.40
CA ILE A 16 18.43 9.48 20.37
C ILE A 16 19.27 8.20 20.39
N ARG A 17 18.63 7.02 20.37
CA ARG A 17 19.32 5.73 20.35
C ARG A 17 20.23 5.61 19.13
N CYS A 18 19.70 5.90 17.94
CA CYS A 18 20.46 5.93 16.70
C CYS A 18 21.61 6.94 16.77
N ALA A 19 21.35 8.16 17.26
CA ALA A 19 22.35 9.22 17.34
C ALA A 19 23.51 8.87 18.27
N ARG A 20 23.23 8.25 19.44
CA ARG A 20 24.27 7.84 20.40
C ARG A 20 25.25 6.81 19.86
N GLN A 21 24.81 5.95 18.94
CA GLN A 21 25.66 4.94 18.29
C GLN A 21 26.51 5.53 17.15
N THR A 22 26.27 6.79 16.73
CA THR A 22 27.10 7.45 15.72
C THR A 22 28.52 7.67 16.25
N ALA A 23 29.51 7.04 15.59
CA ALA A 23 30.90 7.02 16.04
C ALA A 23 31.60 8.39 15.95
N ALA A 24 31.35 9.15 14.86
CA ALA A 24 31.93 10.47 14.68
C ALA A 24 31.38 11.44 15.72
N GLN A 25 32.25 11.95 16.60
CA GLN A 25 31.84 12.75 17.75
C GLN A 25 31.09 14.02 17.35
N ASN A 26 31.57 14.75 16.35
CA ASN A 26 30.93 15.98 15.87
C ASN A 26 29.53 15.67 15.30
N ALA A 27 29.40 14.66 14.44
CA ALA A 27 28.11 14.25 13.89
C ALA A 27 27.13 13.82 15.00
N ARG A 28 27.59 13.05 15.98
CA ARG A 28 26.77 12.67 17.14
C ARG A 28 26.31 13.87 17.96
N GLN A 29 27.20 14.82 18.24
CA GLN A 29 26.84 16.04 18.98
C GLN A 29 25.83 16.87 18.20
N SER A 30 26.05 17.07 16.89
CA SER A 30 25.09 17.72 16.00
C SER A 30 23.74 17.05 16.08
N LEU A 31 23.65 15.74 15.81
CA LEU A 31 22.40 14.96 15.86
C LEU A 31 21.68 15.10 17.21
N LEU A 32 22.39 14.97 18.34
CA LEU A 32 21.80 15.11 19.67
C LEU A 32 21.28 16.53 19.93
N ALA A 33 21.90 17.56 19.36
CA ALA A 33 21.41 18.94 19.43
C ALA A 33 20.16 19.18 18.56
N MET A 34 19.89 18.35 17.55
CA MET A 34 18.71 18.50 16.67
C MET A 34 17.46 17.80 17.19
N VAL A 35 17.55 16.99 18.26
CA VAL A 35 16.48 16.07 18.69
C VAL A 35 15.13 16.77 18.78
N ASP A 36 15.07 17.94 19.43
CA ASP A 36 13.79 18.66 19.60
C ASP A 36 13.20 19.16 18.28
N ARG A 37 14.05 19.63 17.36
CA ARG A 37 13.61 20.08 16.02
C ARG A 37 13.09 18.91 15.18
N ILE A 38 13.72 17.74 15.28
CA ILE A 38 13.33 16.50 14.59
C ILE A 38 12.02 15.96 15.18
N VAL A 39 11.91 15.90 16.50
CA VAL A 39 10.68 15.43 17.17
C VAL A 39 9.50 16.34 16.82
N ALA A 40 9.70 17.66 16.86
CA ALA A 40 8.68 18.62 16.44
C ALA A 40 8.29 18.47 14.95
N ALA A 41 9.22 18.07 14.07
CA ALA A 41 8.89 17.74 12.68
C ALA A 41 7.98 16.51 12.58
N GLY A 42 8.23 15.48 13.41
CA GLY A 42 7.36 14.32 13.52
C GLY A 42 5.96 14.63 14.07
N GLU A 43 5.86 15.55 15.03
CA GLU A 43 4.56 16.02 15.55
C GLU A 43 3.75 16.79 14.50
N ARG A 44 4.43 17.66 13.71
CA ARG A 44 3.80 18.34 12.56
C ARG A 44 3.33 17.34 11.51
N TYR A 45 4.14 16.33 11.20
CA TYR A 45 3.75 15.24 10.32
C TYR A 45 2.49 14.53 10.83
N ASN A 46 2.46 14.13 12.10
CA ASN A 46 1.33 13.42 12.68
C ASN A 46 0.04 14.26 12.65
N THR A 47 0.17 15.56 12.92
CA THR A 47 -0.95 16.51 12.84
C THR A 47 -1.49 16.60 11.42
N ALA A 48 -0.62 16.82 10.44
CA ALA A 48 -0.99 16.88 9.03
C ALA A 48 -1.60 15.56 8.53
N ALA A 49 -1.05 14.43 8.96
CA ALA A 49 -1.57 13.10 8.65
C ALA A 49 -3.01 12.91 9.14
N GLY A 50 -3.30 13.33 10.38
CA GLY A 50 -4.65 13.29 10.95
C GLY A 50 -5.66 14.22 10.26
N ALA A 51 -5.18 15.27 9.59
CA ALA A 51 -5.98 16.20 8.81
C ALA A 51 -6.06 15.85 7.30
N ASN A 52 -5.37 14.81 6.83
CA ASN A 52 -5.15 14.50 5.41
C ASN A 52 -4.39 15.58 4.62
N GLU A 53 -3.53 16.34 5.29
CA GLU A 53 -2.80 17.49 4.74
C GLU A 53 -1.32 17.17 4.48
N PHE A 54 -0.99 15.95 4.06
CA PHE A 54 0.40 15.56 3.80
C PHE A 54 1.12 16.47 2.79
N TYR A 55 0.38 17.07 1.85
CA TYR A 55 0.88 18.05 0.88
C TYR A 55 1.37 19.36 1.52
N ALA A 56 0.93 19.67 2.75
CA ALA A 56 1.32 20.86 3.49
C ALA A 56 2.52 20.64 4.40
N VAL A 57 2.99 19.39 4.56
CA VAL A 57 4.17 19.09 5.38
C VAL A 57 5.41 19.71 4.74
N ALA A 58 6.15 20.50 5.53
CA ALA A 58 7.41 21.10 5.14
C ALA A 58 8.57 20.51 5.95
N SER A 59 9.67 20.19 5.25
CA SER A 59 10.94 19.84 5.91
C SER A 59 11.46 21.05 6.69
N ILE A 60 12.04 20.80 7.86
CA ILE A 60 12.78 21.85 8.56
C ILE A 60 13.97 22.33 7.72
N GLN A 61 14.36 23.58 7.95
CA GLN A 61 15.58 24.13 7.35
C GLN A 61 16.80 23.38 7.87
N MET A 62 17.61 22.87 6.96
CA MET A 62 18.86 22.17 7.26
C MET A 62 19.97 22.60 6.34
N ASP A 63 21.18 22.73 6.89
CA ASP A 63 22.38 22.83 6.06
C ASP A 63 22.74 21.46 5.44
N ASP A 64 23.68 21.45 4.50
CA ASP A 64 24.06 20.23 3.79
C ASP A 64 24.74 19.20 4.69
N ASN A 65 25.42 19.65 5.75
CA ASN A 65 26.03 18.76 6.73
C ASN A 65 24.94 18.05 7.57
N GLU A 66 23.94 18.79 8.06
CA GLU A 66 22.77 18.26 8.78
C GLU A 66 22.02 17.21 7.93
N LYS A 67 21.78 17.49 6.64
CA LYS A 67 21.15 16.52 5.72
C LYS A 67 21.99 15.25 5.59
N ASN A 68 23.30 15.40 5.41
CA ASN A 68 24.21 14.27 5.24
C ASN A 68 24.28 13.39 6.50
N ILE A 69 24.42 13.98 7.69
CA ILE A 69 24.50 13.19 8.92
C ILE A 69 23.19 12.46 9.25
N ILE A 70 22.02 13.02 8.89
CA ILE A 70 20.72 12.36 9.08
C ILE A 70 20.49 11.24 8.06
N GLN A 71 20.91 11.46 6.81
CA GLN A 71 20.93 10.40 5.80
C GLN A 71 21.78 9.21 6.29
N GLU A 72 23.00 9.47 6.75
CA GLU A 72 23.88 8.44 7.31
C GLU A 72 23.32 7.80 8.58
N LEU A 73 22.64 8.58 9.44
CA LEU A 73 21.95 8.07 10.62
C LEU A 73 20.96 6.97 10.23
N TYR A 74 20.11 7.22 9.23
CA TYR A 74 19.17 6.21 8.76
C TYR A 74 19.91 4.99 8.20
N ASP A 75 20.83 5.20 7.25
CA ASP A 75 21.48 4.10 6.53
C ASP A 75 22.28 3.20 7.48
N ARG A 76 23.03 3.81 8.41
CA ARG A 76 23.97 3.08 9.27
C ARG A 76 23.39 2.67 10.62
N ARG A 77 22.37 3.38 11.12
CA ARG A 77 21.84 3.15 12.48
C ARG A 77 20.40 2.64 12.48
N MET A 78 19.58 2.98 11.48
CA MET A 78 18.21 2.47 11.37
C MET A 78 18.14 1.21 10.49
N ALA A 79 18.60 1.28 9.24
CA ALA A 79 18.43 0.22 8.25
C ALA A 79 19.49 -0.90 8.36
N SER A 80 20.74 -0.54 8.67
CA SER A 80 21.83 -1.50 8.82
C SER A 80 21.53 -2.58 9.86
N VAL A 81 21.91 -3.83 9.58
CA VAL A 81 21.80 -4.98 10.50
C VAL A 81 22.56 -4.79 11.81
N SER A 82 23.61 -3.97 11.82
CA SER A 82 24.39 -3.61 13.01
C SER A 82 23.91 -2.32 13.69
N GLY A 83 22.86 -1.70 13.13
CA GLY A 83 22.29 -0.46 13.62
C GLY A 83 21.47 -0.64 14.89
N SER A 84 21.58 0.31 15.82
CA SER A 84 20.81 0.31 17.07
C SER A 84 19.31 0.53 16.87
N GLY A 85 18.90 1.06 15.71
CA GLY A 85 17.52 1.16 15.26
C GLY A 85 17.00 -0.09 14.54
N ARG A 86 17.85 -1.09 14.30
CA ARG A 86 17.50 -2.27 13.49
C ARG A 86 16.29 -3.03 14.03
N SER A 87 16.17 -3.18 15.34
CA SER A 87 15.00 -3.84 15.94
C SER A 87 13.69 -3.12 15.64
N SER A 88 13.70 -1.78 15.59
CA SER A 88 12.54 -0.97 15.19
C SER A 88 12.27 -1.07 13.69
N TYR A 89 13.31 -1.12 12.86
CA TYR A 89 13.19 -1.39 11.43
C TYR A 89 12.52 -2.75 11.18
N ASP A 90 13.03 -3.82 11.80
CA ASP A 90 12.49 -5.17 11.62
C ASP A 90 11.06 -5.30 12.15
N LEU A 91 10.73 -4.62 13.26
CA LEU A 91 9.36 -4.56 13.77
C LEU A 91 8.39 -3.92 12.75
N ILE A 92 8.78 -2.80 12.12
CA ILE A 92 7.98 -2.14 11.09
C ILE A 92 7.85 -3.04 9.87
N ARG A 93 8.94 -3.64 9.39
CA ARG A 93 8.93 -4.56 8.24
C ARG A 93 8.04 -5.77 8.50
N ALA A 94 8.07 -6.33 9.70
CA ALA A 94 7.28 -7.50 10.09
C ALA A 94 5.81 -7.18 10.44
N SER A 95 5.42 -5.90 10.46
CA SER A 95 4.04 -5.50 10.79
C SER A 95 3.01 -5.95 9.74
N SER A 96 3.46 -6.34 8.55
CA SER A 96 2.64 -7.03 7.55
C SER A 96 3.48 -7.94 6.68
N ALA A 97 2.98 -9.15 6.39
CA ALA A 97 3.59 -10.03 5.39
C ALA A 97 3.23 -9.61 3.95
N ILE A 98 2.10 -8.92 3.78
CA ILE A 98 1.56 -8.50 2.49
C ILE A 98 1.60 -6.97 2.38
N CYS A 99 2.10 -6.47 1.27
CA CYS A 99 2.24 -5.05 0.98
C CYS A 99 0.90 -4.33 1.16
N PRO A 100 0.82 -3.32 2.04
CA PRO A 100 -0.43 -2.63 2.35
C PRO A 100 -0.91 -1.79 1.18
N TYR A 101 -0.03 -1.31 0.29
CA TYR A 101 -0.44 -0.58 -0.90
C TYR A 101 -1.23 -1.47 -1.87
N CYS A 102 -0.58 -2.50 -2.43
CA CYS A 102 -1.20 -3.35 -3.46
C CYS A 102 -2.02 -4.53 -2.92
N SER A 103 -1.92 -4.84 -1.62
CA SER A 103 -2.67 -5.91 -0.94
C SER A 103 -2.37 -7.34 -1.42
N PHE A 104 -1.31 -7.54 -2.21
CA PHE A 104 -0.86 -8.88 -2.63
C PHE A 104 0.65 -9.12 -2.63
N GLY A 105 1.47 -8.10 -2.87
CA GLY A 105 2.91 -8.28 -3.02
C GLY A 105 3.57 -8.63 -1.70
N GLU A 106 4.58 -9.49 -1.70
CA GLU A 106 5.37 -9.79 -0.50
C GLU A 106 6.10 -8.54 0.00
N VAL A 107 6.09 -8.30 1.31
CA VAL A 107 6.88 -7.22 1.93
C VAL A 107 8.35 -7.61 1.95
N CYS A 108 9.17 -6.84 1.24
CA CYS A 108 10.61 -7.03 1.19
C CYS A 108 11.41 -5.76 1.54
N GLU A 109 10.74 -4.62 1.67
CA GLU A 109 11.36 -3.30 1.86
C GLU A 109 10.60 -2.45 2.89
N ILE A 110 11.23 -1.35 3.31
CA ILE A 110 10.57 -0.25 4.02
C ILE A 110 10.68 1.00 3.15
N ASP A 111 9.53 1.61 2.84
CA ASP A 111 9.42 2.90 2.13
C ASP A 111 9.23 4.04 3.13
N HIS A 112 9.67 5.24 2.73
CA HIS A 112 9.33 6.48 3.41
C HIS A 112 8.11 7.10 2.72
N PHE A 113 6.97 7.19 3.39
CA PHE A 113 5.75 7.77 2.80
C PHE A 113 6.02 9.17 2.22
N LEU A 114 6.58 10.07 3.03
CA LEU A 114 7.23 11.28 2.55
C LEU A 114 8.70 10.99 2.23
N PRO A 115 9.16 11.24 0.99
CA PRO A 115 10.45 10.77 0.49
C PRO A 115 11.66 11.23 1.31
N LYS A 116 12.53 10.27 1.62
CA LYS A 116 13.78 10.44 2.38
C LYS A 116 14.64 11.63 1.95
N LYS A 117 14.79 11.83 0.64
CA LYS A 117 15.63 12.90 0.05
C LYS A 117 15.05 14.28 0.28
N ALA A 118 13.73 14.39 0.33
CA ALA A 118 13.02 15.66 0.45
C ALA A 118 12.67 16.04 1.88
N PHE A 119 12.52 15.04 2.74
CA PHE A 119 12.14 15.17 4.14
C PHE A 119 13.13 14.43 5.05
N PRO A 120 14.41 14.86 5.07
CA PRO A 120 15.45 14.19 5.84
C PRO A 120 15.12 14.13 7.34
N ASP A 121 14.44 15.15 7.87
CA ASP A 121 13.92 15.20 9.24
C ASP A 121 12.94 14.09 9.61
N LEU A 122 12.34 13.43 8.61
CA LEU A 122 11.38 12.36 8.81
C LEU A 122 11.98 10.97 8.52
N ASN A 123 13.28 10.87 8.27
CA ASN A 123 13.94 9.62 7.88
C ASN A 123 13.83 8.52 8.95
N VAL A 124 13.79 8.90 10.22
CA VAL A 124 13.75 7.99 11.38
C VAL A 124 12.38 8.03 12.07
N LEU A 125 11.40 8.76 11.51
CA LEU A 125 10.05 8.84 12.05
C LEU A 125 9.29 7.53 11.78
N PRO A 126 8.92 6.73 12.81
CA PRO A 126 8.31 5.42 12.60
C PRO A 126 7.03 5.43 11.77
N ILE A 127 6.16 6.42 11.98
CA ILE A 127 4.90 6.56 11.24
C ILE A 127 5.08 6.98 9.78
N ASN A 128 6.28 7.43 9.39
CA ASN A 128 6.63 7.69 7.98
C ASN A 128 7.23 6.45 7.29
N LEU A 129 7.48 5.36 8.02
CA LEU A 129 8.11 4.15 7.51
C LEU A 129 7.07 3.06 7.29
N LEU A 130 6.96 2.55 6.06
CA LEU A 130 5.93 1.62 5.64
C LEU A 130 6.52 0.30 5.13
N PRO A 131 6.08 -0.87 5.65
CA PRO A 131 6.43 -2.15 5.02
C PRO A 131 5.83 -2.20 3.61
N ILE A 132 6.63 -2.51 2.60
CA ILE A 132 6.16 -2.48 1.20
C ILE A 132 6.83 -3.58 0.36
N CYS A 133 6.22 -3.90 -0.78
CA CYS A 133 6.87 -4.70 -1.81
C CYS A 133 7.70 -3.83 -2.76
N HIS A 134 8.74 -4.43 -3.34
CA HIS A 134 9.67 -3.76 -4.26
C HIS A 134 8.97 -3.01 -5.41
N HIS A 135 7.97 -3.64 -6.04
CA HIS A 135 7.29 -3.05 -7.19
C HIS A 135 6.50 -1.78 -6.81
N CYS A 136 5.86 -1.75 -5.63
CA CYS A 136 5.16 -0.53 -5.21
C CYS A 136 6.13 0.58 -4.80
N ASN A 137 7.24 0.21 -4.15
CA ASN A 137 8.30 1.16 -3.81
C ASN A 137 8.89 1.81 -5.08
N HIS A 138 9.14 1.01 -6.12
CA HIS A 138 9.66 1.49 -7.41
C HIS A 138 8.64 2.30 -8.23
N LEU A 139 7.33 2.10 -8.06
CA LEU A 139 6.34 2.95 -8.72
C LEU A 139 6.13 4.29 -7.99
N LYS A 140 6.28 4.29 -6.66
CA LYS A 140 6.18 5.51 -5.86
C LYS A 140 7.45 6.37 -5.96
N LEU A 141 8.63 5.76 -5.81
CA LEU A 141 9.92 6.43 -5.74
C LEU A 141 9.88 7.64 -4.77
N ASP A 142 10.30 8.79 -5.27
CA ASP A 142 10.35 10.07 -4.58
C ASP A 142 9.13 10.96 -4.87
N ALA A 143 8.03 10.37 -5.35
CA ALA A 143 6.78 11.08 -5.51
C ALA A 143 6.31 11.66 -4.17
N LYS A 144 5.95 12.94 -4.20
CA LYS A 144 5.41 13.66 -3.05
C LYS A 144 3.91 13.89 -3.24
N PRO A 145 3.15 14.01 -2.15
CA PRO A 145 1.83 14.61 -2.17
C PRO A 145 1.85 15.96 -2.90
N LEU A 146 1.00 16.14 -3.91
CA LEU A 146 0.91 17.40 -4.66
C LEU A 146 -0.22 18.30 -4.13
N ASN A 147 -1.31 17.68 -3.70
CA ASN A 147 -2.49 18.29 -3.10
C ASN A 147 -3.25 17.19 -2.33
N GLU A 148 -4.39 17.54 -1.72
CA GLU A 148 -5.21 16.61 -0.95
C GLU A 148 -5.60 15.34 -1.74
N GLU A 149 -5.93 15.47 -3.03
CA GLU A 149 -6.41 14.35 -3.87
C GLU A 149 -5.26 13.51 -4.44
N GLN A 150 -4.16 14.16 -4.81
CA GLN A 150 -2.97 13.54 -5.37
C GLN A 150 -2.00 13.12 -4.25
N THR A 151 -2.55 12.37 -3.30
CA THR A 151 -1.85 11.81 -2.15
C THR A 151 -2.22 10.34 -2.03
N LEU A 152 -1.22 9.45 -2.10
CA LEU A 152 -1.43 8.02 -1.89
C LEU A 152 -2.13 7.76 -0.56
N LEU A 153 -2.99 6.74 -0.53
CA LEU A 153 -3.54 6.25 0.74
C LEU A 153 -2.41 5.77 1.67
N HIS A 154 -2.41 6.29 2.88
CA HIS A 154 -1.46 6.01 3.93
C HIS A 154 -1.93 4.82 4.79
N PRO A 155 -1.17 3.71 4.87
CA PRO A 155 -1.59 2.49 5.57
C PRO A 155 -1.96 2.69 7.04
N TYR A 156 -1.30 3.63 7.73
CA TYR A 156 -1.58 3.93 9.14
C TYR A 156 -2.71 4.93 9.42
N PHE A 157 -3.09 5.76 8.45
CA PHE A 157 -4.04 6.88 8.69
C PHE A 157 -5.34 6.71 7.91
N ASP A 158 -5.28 6.11 6.73
CA ASP A 158 -6.46 5.88 5.90
C ASP A 158 -7.10 4.53 6.20
N VAL A 159 -8.42 4.52 6.26
CA VAL A 159 -9.25 3.32 6.45
C VAL A 159 -10.30 3.29 5.36
N LEU A 160 -10.23 2.29 4.48
CA LEU A 160 -11.27 2.04 3.48
C LEU A 160 -12.45 1.27 4.12
N PRO A 161 -13.69 1.50 3.68
CA PRO A 161 -14.84 0.78 4.21
C PRO A 161 -14.71 -0.73 3.93
N HIS A 162 -14.87 -1.53 4.97
CA HIS A 162 -14.73 -3.00 4.90
C HIS A 162 -16.06 -3.70 4.58
N THR A 163 -17.19 -3.05 4.85
CA THR A 163 -18.54 -3.59 4.58
C THR A 163 -19.08 -3.23 3.19
N GLN A 164 -18.41 -2.33 2.47
CA GLN A 164 -18.80 -1.86 1.14
C GLN A 164 -17.79 -2.35 0.10
N ARG A 165 -18.31 -2.82 -1.04
CA ARG A 165 -17.49 -3.10 -2.22
C ARG A 165 -17.03 -1.79 -2.86
N TRP A 166 -15.73 -1.69 -3.11
CA TRP A 166 -15.12 -0.58 -3.82
C TRP A 166 -14.11 -1.03 -4.89
N LEU A 167 -13.72 -2.31 -4.91
CA LEU A 167 -12.92 -2.90 -5.99
C LEU A 167 -13.81 -3.76 -6.88
N PHE A 168 -13.71 -3.54 -8.19
CA PHE A 168 -14.52 -4.20 -9.20
C PHE A 168 -13.63 -4.65 -10.36
N ALA A 169 -14.17 -5.61 -11.13
CA ALA A 169 -13.60 -6.02 -12.39
C ALA A 169 -14.72 -6.20 -13.42
N THR A 170 -14.38 -6.04 -14.69
CA THR A 170 -15.18 -6.56 -15.81
C THR A 170 -14.42 -7.71 -16.47
N LEU A 171 -15.15 -8.69 -16.99
CA LEU A 171 -14.59 -9.78 -17.78
C LEU A 171 -15.00 -9.59 -19.24
N THR A 172 -14.02 -9.50 -20.14
CA THR A 172 -14.21 -9.41 -21.59
C THR A 172 -13.61 -10.64 -22.25
N ILE A 173 -14.24 -11.15 -23.32
CA ILE A 173 -13.66 -12.21 -24.14
C ILE A 173 -12.97 -11.54 -25.33
N GLU A 174 -11.65 -11.61 -25.36
CA GLU A 174 -10.82 -11.08 -26.43
C GLU A 174 -10.27 -12.22 -27.30
N PHE A 175 -9.56 -11.89 -28.38
CA PHE A 175 -9.04 -12.90 -29.32
C PHE A 175 -8.13 -13.94 -28.65
N GLU A 176 -7.38 -13.53 -27.63
CA GLU A 176 -6.45 -14.40 -26.88
C GLU A 176 -7.08 -15.07 -25.65
N GLY A 177 -8.40 -14.89 -25.44
CA GLY A 177 -9.14 -15.46 -24.31
C GLY A 177 -9.75 -14.41 -23.36
N PRO A 178 -10.19 -14.83 -22.17
CA PRO A 178 -10.83 -13.94 -21.21
C PRO A 178 -9.81 -12.97 -20.57
N VAL A 179 -10.20 -11.70 -20.47
CA VAL A 179 -9.40 -10.63 -19.85
C VAL A 179 -10.20 -9.99 -18.72
N LEU A 180 -9.55 -9.85 -17.56
CA LEU A 180 -10.09 -9.15 -16.40
C LEU A 180 -9.53 -7.72 -16.33
N ASN A 181 -10.44 -6.75 -16.36
CA ASN A 181 -10.14 -5.32 -16.29
C ASN A 181 -10.62 -4.75 -14.95
N TYR A 182 -9.69 -4.30 -14.12
CA TYR A 182 -9.98 -3.87 -12.75
C TYR A 182 -10.12 -2.37 -12.61
N PHE A 183 -11.03 -1.93 -11.76
CA PHE A 183 -11.27 -0.53 -11.43
C PHE A 183 -11.79 -0.37 -10.01
N VAL A 184 -11.73 0.85 -9.49
CA VAL A 184 -12.27 1.20 -8.17
C VAL A 184 -13.49 2.10 -8.33
N GLN A 185 -14.47 1.90 -7.46
CA GLN A 185 -15.66 2.75 -7.41
C GLN A 185 -16.09 2.88 -5.96
N LEU A 186 -15.93 4.08 -5.41
CA LEU A 186 -16.39 4.44 -4.07
C LEU A 186 -17.26 5.69 -4.18
N ASP A 187 -18.45 5.66 -3.59
CA ASP A 187 -19.39 6.78 -3.71
C ASP A 187 -18.78 8.08 -3.17
N GLU A 188 -18.59 9.05 -4.06
CA GLU A 188 -17.96 10.31 -3.73
C GLU A 188 -18.87 11.18 -2.84
N ALA A 189 -20.19 11.08 -2.98
CA ALA A 189 -21.12 11.81 -2.12
C ALA A 189 -21.01 11.39 -0.65
N THR A 190 -20.75 10.11 -0.39
CA THR A 190 -20.57 9.56 0.96
C THR A 190 -19.13 9.68 1.47
N HIS A 191 -18.12 9.46 0.61
CA HIS A 191 -16.72 9.29 1.04
C HIS A 191 -15.78 10.44 0.64
N GLY A 192 -16.25 11.40 -0.16
CA GLY A 192 -15.52 12.61 -0.53
C GLY A 192 -14.08 12.36 -0.98
N LEU A 193 -13.14 13.01 -0.30
CA LEU A 193 -11.70 12.95 -0.59
C LEU A 193 -11.13 11.53 -0.62
N LEU A 194 -11.64 10.61 0.23
CA LEU A 194 -11.17 9.23 0.28
C LEU A 194 -11.40 8.50 -1.06
N SER A 195 -12.52 8.78 -1.74
CA SER A 195 -12.81 8.20 -3.06
C SER A 195 -11.81 8.68 -4.12
N ARG A 196 -11.55 9.99 -4.17
CA ARG A 196 -10.57 10.59 -5.11
C ARG A 196 -9.16 10.04 -4.88
N ARG A 197 -8.74 9.94 -3.61
CA ARG A 197 -7.43 9.38 -3.23
C ARG A 197 -7.33 7.88 -3.51
N LEU A 198 -8.43 7.12 -3.37
CA LEU A 198 -8.46 5.71 -3.76
C LEU A 198 -8.22 5.56 -5.27
N GLN A 199 -8.87 6.38 -6.10
CA GLN A 199 -8.64 6.39 -7.54
C GLN A 199 -7.19 6.77 -7.88
N PHE A 200 -6.66 7.82 -7.25
CA PHE A 200 -5.25 8.21 -7.42
C PHE A 200 -4.29 7.08 -7.03
N HIS A 201 -4.49 6.46 -5.87
CA HIS A 201 -3.69 5.34 -5.39
C HIS A 201 -3.71 4.15 -6.36
N PHE A 202 -4.90 3.80 -6.86
CA PHE A 202 -5.09 2.71 -7.81
C PHE A 202 -4.35 2.97 -9.13
N ASN A 203 -4.42 4.21 -9.64
CA ASN A 203 -3.77 4.62 -10.87
C ASN A 203 -2.25 4.72 -10.72
N GLN A 204 -1.77 5.42 -9.68
CA GLN A 204 -0.35 5.68 -9.44
C GLN A 204 0.45 4.37 -9.28
N LEU A 205 -0.15 3.37 -8.63
CA LEU A 205 0.47 2.06 -8.42
C LEU A 205 0.15 1.02 -9.51
N ARG A 206 -0.51 1.47 -10.59
CA ARG A 206 -0.88 0.66 -11.76
C ARG A 206 -1.59 -0.62 -11.36
N LEU A 207 -2.50 -0.54 -10.39
CA LEU A 207 -3.10 -1.73 -9.80
C LEU A 207 -3.99 -2.48 -10.80
N SER A 208 -4.62 -1.79 -11.75
CA SER A 208 -5.44 -2.45 -12.78
C SER A 208 -4.68 -3.51 -13.57
N SER A 209 -3.58 -3.10 -14.22
CA SER A 209 -2.77 -4.01 -15.03
C SER A 209 -2.09 -5.09 -14.20
N ARG A 210 -1.64 -4.74 -12.99
CA ARG A 210 -0.98 -5.69 -12.08
C ARG A 210 -1.95 -6.74 -11.55
N PHE A 211 -3.20 -6.36 -11.26
CA PHE A 211 -4.24 -7.32 -10.89
C PHE A 211 -4.61 -8.19 -12.08
N SER A 212 -4.76 -7.63 -13.28
CA SER A 212 -5.03 -8.38 -14.51
C SER A 212 -4.00 -9.49 -14.74
N VAL A 213 -2.70 -9.16 -14.73
CA VAL A 213 -1.62 -10.15 -14.88
C VAL A 213 -1.67 -11.24 -13.81
N ARG A 214 -1.94 -10.88 -12.55
CA ARG A 214 -2.04 -11.88 -11.46
C ARG A 214 -3.30 -12.72 -11.50
N SER A 215 -4.30 -12.29 -12.27
CA SER A 215 -5.57 -13.01 -12.39
C SER A 215 -5.51 -14.14 -13.41
N ALA A 216 -4.39 -14.34 -14.10
CA ALA A 216 -4.20 -15.49 -14.98
C ALA A 216 -4.45 -16.82 -14.24
N THR A 217 -3.99 -16.95 -13.00
CA THR A 217 -4.25 -18.16 -12.19
C THR A 217 -5.71 -18.25 -11.76
N VAL A 218 -6.35 -17.11 -11.46
CA VAL A 218 -7.77 -17.06 -11.10
C VAL A 218 -8.65 -17.48 -12.28
N LEU A 219 -8.34 -17.01 -13.49
CA LEU A 219 -9.04 -17.41 -14.70
C LEU A 219 -8.88 -18.92 -14.95
N ALA A 220 -7.66 -19.46 -14.84
CA ALA A 220 -7.44 -20.89 -15.01
C ALA A 220 -8.26 -21.75 -14.01
N GLU A 221 -8.40 -21.30 -12.76
CA GLU A 221 -9.26 -21.96 -11.76
C GLU A 221 -10.74 -21.91 -12.14
N LEU A 222 -11.23 -20.74 -12.55
CA LEU A 222 -12.62 -20.56 -12.99
C LEU A 222 -12.95 -21.39 -14.24
N GLU A 223 -12.02 -21.45 -15.19
CA GLU A 223 -12.14 -22.26 -16.40
C GLU A 223 -12.24 -23.76 -16.07
N ALA A 224 -11.41 -24.23 -15.14
CA ALA A 224 -11.49 -25.61 -14.65
C ALA A 224 -12.84 -25.91 -13.97
N ASP A 225 -13.37 -24.98 -13.18
CA ASP A 225 -14.70 -25.13 -12.56
C ASP A 225 -15.82 -25.22 -13.63
N ILE A 226 -15.75 -24.41 -14.69
CA ILE A 226 -16.69 -24.50 -15.82
C ILE A 226 -16.60 -25.87 -16.46
N GLU A 227 -15.40 -26.34 -16.82
CA GLU A 227 -15.20 -27.64 -17.47
C GLU A 227 -15.73 -28.81 -16.63
N MET A 228 -15.53 -28.75 -15.31
CA MET A 228 -15.96 -29.81 -14.40
C MET A 228 -17.47 -29.84 -14.16
N HIS A 229 -18.16 -28.72 -14.32
CA HIS A 229 -19.51 -28.57 -13.77
C HIS A 229 -20.57 -28.07 -14.76
N LEU A 230 -20.20 -27.50 -15.91
CA LEU A 230 -21.14 -26.89 -16.85
C LEU A 230 -22.21 -27.86 -17.35
N GLU A 231 -21.86 -29.08 -17.75
CA GLU A 231 -22.84 -30.08 -18.24
C GLU A 231 -23.91 -30.43 -17.20
N ARG A 232 -23.53 -30.42 -15.92
CA ARG A 232 -24.40 -30.80 -14.80
C ARG A 232 -25.20 -29.63 -14.25
N LEU A 233 -24.58 -28.45 -14.17
CA LEU A 233 -25.15 -27.27 -13.53
C LEU A 233 -25.84 -26.32 -14.50
N GLY A 234 -25.48 -26.36 -15.79
CA GLY A 234 -25.82 -25.32 -16.74
C GLY A 234 -25.15 -23.98 -16.42
N ALA A 235 -25.32 -23.00 -17.32
CA ALA A 235 -24.71 -21.67 -17.16
C ALA A 235 -25.20 -20.96 -15.88
N ASP A 236 -26.49 -21.06 -15.56
CA ASP A 236 -27.06 -20.44 -14.36
C ASP A 236 -26.44 -21.01 -13.07
N GLY A 237 -26.21 -22.32 -13.01
CA GLY A 237 -25.58 -22.95 -11.85
C GLY A 237 -24.08 -22.60 -11.72
N ILE A 238 -23.38 -22.37 -12.84
CA ILE A 238 -22.02 -21.81 -12.82
C ILE A 238 -22.03 -20.35 -12.32
N THR A 239 -22.96 -19.53 -12.79
CA THR A 239 -23.14 -18.16 -12.31
C THR A 239 -23.38 -18.13 -10.80
N ASP A 240 -24.26 -18.98 -10.27
CA ASP A 240 -24.54 -19.08 -8.84
C ASP A 240 -23.31 -19.57 -8.05
N HIS A 241 -22.53 -20.49 -8.62
CA HIS A 241 -21.29 -20.97 -8.02
C HIS A 241 -20.26 -19.84 -7.87
N PHE A 242 -19.98 -19.10 -8.94
CA PHE A 242 -19.04 -17.98 -8.92
C PHE A 242 -19.52 -16.83 -8.03
N ASN A 243 -20.82 -16.53 -8.02
CA ASN A 243 -21.38 -15.53 -7.11
C ASN A 243 -21.21 -15.97 -5.65
N SER A 244 -21.38 -17.26 -5.34
CA SER A 244 -21.14 -17.81 -4.01
C SER A 244 -19.66 -17.69 -3.59
N MET A 245 -18.73 -17.98 -4.50
CA MET A 245 -17.29 -17.75 -4.27
C MET A 245 -16.98 -16.28 -4.01
N ALA A 246 -17.56 -15.37 -4.81
CA ALA A 246 -17.39 -13.94 -4.69
C ALA A 246 -17.88 -13.39 -3.34
N LEU A 247 -19.11 -13.75 -2.94
CA LEU A 247 -19.70 -13.36 -1.66
C LEU A 247 -18.91 -13.92 -0.47
N ARG A 248 -18.46 -15.18 -0.56
CA ARG A 248 -17.61 -15.79 0.48
C ARG A 248 -16.27 -15.06 0.59
N SER A 249 -15.63 -14.78 -0.54
CA SER A 249 -14.35 -14.06 -0.58
C SER A 249 -14.49 -12.66 0.02
N PHE A 250 -15.53 -11.91 -0.38
CA PHE A 250 -15.80 -10.59 0.16
C PHE A 250 -16.07 -10.61 1.68
N LYS A 251 -16.85 -11.59 2.16
CA LYS A 251 -17.13 -11.74 3.59
C LYS A 251 -15.87 -12.02 4.42
N LEU A 252 -14.94 -12.81 3.90
CA LEU A 252 -13.74 -13.24 4.63
C LEU A 252 -12.58 -12.25 4.50
N HIS A 253 -12.43 -11.64 3.31
CA HIS A 253 -11.21 -10.92 2.94
C HIS A 253 -11.50 -9.49 2.44
N GLY A 254 -12.77 -9.10 2.30
CA GLY A 254 -13.17 -7.80 1.80
C GLY A 254 -12.85 -7.61 0.32
N ASN A 255 -12.31 -6.45 -0.03
CA ASN A 255 -12.04 -6.05 -1.41
C ASN A 255 -10.71 -6.62 -1.91
N THR A 256 -10.74 -7.87 -2.36
CA THR A 256 -9.60 -8.55 -3.03
C THR A 256 -9.80 -8.59 -4.55
N PHE A 257 -8.71 -8.70 -5.31
CA PHE A 257 -8.83 -8.78 -6.77
C PHE A 257 -9.44 -10.13 -7.19
N GLU A 258 -9.17 -11.21 -6.45
CA GLU A 258 -9.81 -12.52 -6.65
C GLU A 258 -11.33 -12.42 -6.46
N GLY A 259 -11.79 -11.76 -5.38
CA GLY A 259 -13.22 -11.54 -5.14
C GLY A 259 -13.88 -10.72 -6.24
N ALA A 260 -13.20 -9.68 -6.73
CA ALA A 260 -13.68 -8.89 -7.87
C ALA A 260 -13.73 -9.70 -9.18
N ALA A 261 -12.76 -10.59 -9.42
CA ALA A 261 -12.75 -11.51 -10.56
C ALA A 261 -13.94 -12.47 -10.53
N TYR A 262 -14.25 -13.07 -9.36
CA TYR A 262 -15.38 -13.97 -9.20
C TYR A 262 -16.71 -13.26 -9.49
N PHE A 263 -16.89 -12.03 -9.02
CA PHE A 263 -18.06 -11.23 -9.37
C PHE A 263 -18.14 -10.95 -10.87
N ALA A 264 -17.02 -10.60 -11.51
CA ALA A 264 -16.97 -10.33 -12.95
C ALA A 264 -17.31 -11.56 -13.79
N ALA A 265 -16.79 -12.74 -13.39
CA ALA A 265 -17.09 -14.00 -14.04
C ALA A 265 -18.57 -14.37 -13.92
N ALA A 266 -19.15 -14.27 -12.72
CA ALA A 266 -20.57 -14.52 -12.49
C ALA A 266 -21.49 -13.61 -13.33
N GLN A 267 -21.06 -12.37 -13.62
CA GLN A 267 -21.81 -11.41 -14.42
C GLN A 267 -21.70 -11.66 -15.94
N SER A 268 -20.75 -12.49 -16.39
CA SER A 268 -20.56 -12.79 -17.80
C SER A 268 -21.25 -14.11 -18.17
N LEU A 269 -22.45 -14.00 -18.73
CA LEU A 269 -23.20 -15.17 -19.23
C LEU A 269 -22.42 -15.93 -20.30
N GLN A 270 -21.79 -15.20 -21.24
CA GLN A 270 -20.95 -15.79 -22.28
C GLN A 270 -19.83 -16.64 -21.67
N TYR A 271 -19.15 -16.13 -20.65
CA TYR A 271 -18.08 -16.86 -19.97
C TYR A 271 -18.62 -18.10 -19.25
N CYS A 272 -19.72 -17.96 -18.50
CA CYS A 272 -20.36 -19.06 -17.77
C CYS A 272 -20.93 -20.15 -18.69
N GLN A 273 -21.16 -19.85 -19.98
CA GLN A 273 -21.53 -20.82 -21.01
C GLN A 273 -20.32 -21.59 -21.59
N GLY A 274 -19.10 -21.29 -21.14
CA GLY A 274 -17.87 -21.87 -21.69
C GLY A 274 -17.42 -21.24 -23.01
N ALA A 275 -18.03 -20.14 -23.44
CA ALA A 275 -17.73 -19.47 -24.72
C ALA A 275 -16.54 -18.51 -24.61
N TRP A 276 -15.39 -19.04 -24.16
CA TRP A 276 -14.11 -18.34 -23.98
C TRP A 276 -12.94 -19.06 -24.65
N ARG A 277 -13.13 -20.30 -25.11
CA ARG A 277 -12.22 -21.02 -26.01
C ARG A 277 -12.60 -20.69 -27.46
N ASN A 278 -11.61 -20.31 -28.27
CA ASN A 278 -11.77 -20.23 -29.72
C ASN A 278 -12.11 -21.60 -30.33
#